data_AF-A0A2G2E845-F1
#
_entry.id   AF-A0A2G2E845-F1
#
_cell.length_a   1.000
_cell.length_b   1.000
_cell.length_c   1.000
_cell.angle_alpha   90.00
_cell.angle_beta   90.00
_cell.angle_gamma   90.00
#
_symmetry.space_group_name_H-M   'P 1'
#
loop_
_entity.id
_entity.type
_entity.pdbx_description
1 polymer ?
#
loop_
_entity_poly.entity_id
_entity_poly.type
_entity_poly.pdbx_seq_one_letter_code
_entity_poly.pdbx_strand_id
1 'polypeptide(L)'
;MKRLLTLIIVLSVKLAFAQQPAEVWETINSYPNTGSLTVRHSINDGSGNTYCTGYFYGASSDHDMFVSKHDNNGNLVFNDTYDSGIGYDLPTTFD
;
A
#
# COMPACT_ATOMS: atom_id res chain seq x y z
N MET A 1 -40.45 -0.39 17.47
CA MET A 1 -39.80 0.73 16.77
C MET A 1 -38.46 1.13 17.39
N LYS A 2 -38.36 1.48 18.68
CA LYS A 2 -37.08 1.87 19.33
C LYS A 2 -35.97 0.82 19.24
N ARG A 3 -36.29 -0.47 19.46
CA ARG A 3 -35.33 -1.59 19.37
C ARG A 3 -34.80 -1.84 17.94
N LEU A 4 -35.59 -1.50 16.93
CA LEU A 4 -35.20 -1.64 15.52
C LEU A 4 -34.22 -0.53 15.12
N LEU A 5 -34.44 0.70 15.59
CA LEU A 5 -33.57 1.84 15.31
C LEU A 5 -32.18 1.68 15.95
N THR A 6 -32.12 1.17 17.18
CA THR A 6 -30.83 0.88 17.85
C THR A 6 -30.03 -0.18 17.11
N LEU A 7 -30.68 -1.20 16.56
CA LEU A 7 -30.00 -2.24 15.79
C LEU A 7 -29.40 -1.70 14.48
N ILE A 8 -30.12 -0.82 13.78
CA ILE A 8 -29.63 -0.18 12.55
C ILE A 8 -28.42 0.73 12.83
N ILE A 9 -28.45 1.49 13.93
CA ILE A 9 -27.34 2.37 14.34
C ILE A 9 -26.11 1.53 14.71
N VAL A 10 -26.27 0.47 15.50
CA VAL A 10 -25.13 -0.41 15.87
C VAL A 10 -24.58 -1.14 14.64
N LEU A 11 -25.43 -1.57 13.70
CA LEU A 11 -25.01 -2.27 12.49
C LEU A 11 -24.26 -1.34 11.51
N SER A 12 -24.76 -0.12 11.30
CA SER A 12 -24.11 0.89 10.43
C SER A 12 -22.76 1.34 10.98
N VAL A 13 -22.64 1.51 12.30
CA VAL A 13 -21.37 1.84 12.95
C VAL A 13 -20.36 0.70 12.80
N LYS A 14 -20.77 -0.57 12.93
CA LYS A 14 -19.89 -1.73 12.67
C LYS A 14 -19.43 -1.82 11.21
N LEU A 15 -20.31 -1.52 10.26
CA LEU A 15 -19.96 -1.45 8.83
C LEU A 15 -18.91 -0.36 8.56
N ALA A 16 -19.00 0.79 9.24
CA ALA A 16 -18.03 1.87 9.10
C ALA A 16 -16.66 1.53 9.72
N PHE A 17 -16.60 0.73 10.79
CA PHE A 17 -15.34 0.30 11.41
C PHE A 17 -14.72 -0.96 10.77
N ALA A 18 -15.47 -1.71 9.97
CA ALA A 18 -14.96 -2.85 9.20
C ALA A 18 -14.25 -2.44 7.90
N GLN A 19 -14.28 -1.16 7.53
CA GLN A 19 -13.50 -0.58 6.42
C GLN A 19 -12.01 -0.41 6.79
N GLN A 20 -11.41 -1.36 7.52
CA GLN A 20 -9.97 -1.47 7.42
C GLN A 20 -9.68 -1.82 5.96
N PRO A 21 -8.93 -0.99 5.21
CA PRO A 21 -8.54 -1.38 3.86
C PRO A 21 -7.89 -2.75 3.98
N ALA A 22 -8.33 -3.70 3.16
CA ALA A 22 -7.72 -5.02 3.09
C ALA A 22 -6.21 -4.79 3.04
N GLU A 23 -5.44 -5.37 3.96
CA GLU A 23 -3.99 -5.20 3.92
C GLU A 23 -3.50 -5.67 2.55
N VAL A 24 -3.12 -4.72 1.70
CA VAL A 24 -2.69 -4.96 0.33
C VAL A 24 -1.25 -5.47 0.38
N TRP A 25 -1.07 -6.67 0.94
CA TRP A 25 0.22 -7.37 0.93
C TRP A 25 0.43 -8.18 -0.36
N GLU A 26 -0.62 -8.43 -1.16
CA GLU A 26 -0.55 -9.44 -2.23
C GLU A 26 -0.26 -8.92 -3.66
N THR A 27 -0.42 -7.63 -3.99
CA THR A 27 -0.17 -7.12 -5.36
C THR A 27 1.28 -6.73 -5.66
N ILE A 28 2.14 -6.79 -4.66
CA ILE A 28 3.56 -6.44 -4.76
C ILE A 28 4.40 -7.54 -5.45
N ASN A 29 3.86 -8.76 -5.54
CA ASN A 29 4.51 -9.91 -6.22
C ASN A 29 4.57 -9.78 -7.76
N SER A 30 4.26 -8.61 -8.32
CA SER A 30 4.24 -8.35 -9.75
C SER A 30 5.61 -8.00 -10.35
N TYR A 31 6.67 -7.94 -9.55
CA TYR A 31 8.03 -7.81 -10.06
C TYR A 31 8.65 -9.18 -10.37
N PRO A 32 8.84 -9.54 -11.65
CA PRO A 32 9.55 -10.77 -12.01
C PRO A 32 11.00 -10.68 -11.54
N ASN A 33 11.49 -11.75 -10.88
CA ASN A 33 12.84 -11.90 -10.33
C ASN A 33 13.19 -11.17 -9.02
N THR A 34 12.22 -10.65 -8.27
CA THR A 34 12.53 -10.03 -6.97
C THR A 34 12.41 -11.04 -5.83
N GLY A 35 13.53 -11.35 -5.18
CA GLY A 35 13.58 -12.32 -4.08
C GLY A 35 12.86 -11.87 -2.81
N SER A 36 12.71 -10.55 -2.60
CA SER A 36 11.94 -9.95 -1.51
C SER A 36 11.66 -8.47 -1.81
N LEU A 37 10.47 -8.00 -1.43
CA LEU A 37 10.10 -6.58 -1.47
C LEU A 37 9.79 -6.10 -0.05
N THR A 38 10.34 -4.95 0.33
CA THR A 38 10.17 -4.34 1.65
C THR A 38 9.56 -2.95 1.49
N VAL A 39 8.33 -2.76 1.96
CA VAL A 39 7.73 -1.43 2.11
C VAL A 39 8.39 -0.73 3.30
N ARG A 40 8.91 0.49 3.10
CA ARG A 40 9.52 1.29 4.17
C ARG A 40 8.62 2.41 4.65
N HIS A 41 7.87 3.04 3.74
CA HIS A 41 7.01 4.16 4.07
C HIS A 41 5.68 4.05 3.33
N SER A 42 4.62 4.54 3.98
CA SER A 42 3.32 4.75 3.36
C SER A 42 2.65 6.02 3.88
N ILE A 43 1.91 6.69 3.01
CA ILE A 43 1.10 7.87 3.34
C ILE A 43 -0.26 7.80 2.66
N ASN A 44 -1.25 8.48 3.22
CA ASN A 44 -2.59 8.58 2.65
C ASN A 44 -2.85 10.03 2.21
N ASP A 45 -3.46 10.23 1.04
CA ASP A 45 -3.98 11.54 0.66
C ASP A 45 -5.38 11.80 1.24
N GLY A 46 -5.86 13.04 1.10
CA GLY A 46 -7.18 13.44 1.62
C GLY A 46 -8.37 12.75 0.92
N SER A 47 -8.14 12.02 -0.17
CA SER A 47 -9.17 11.21 -0.84
C SER A 47 -9.13 9.74 -0.43
N GLY A 48 -8.22 9.36 0.47
CA GLY A 48 -8.06 7.98 0.95
C GLY A 48 -7.18 7.11 0.05
N ASN A 49 -6.55 7.66 -0.98
CA ASN A 49 -5.55 6.89 -1.74
C ASN A 49 -4.31 6.68 -0.88
N THR A 50 -3.68 5.52 -1.01
CA THR A 50 -2.45 5.18 -0.27
C THR A 50 -1.26 5.17 -1.22
N TYR A 51 -0.19 5.84 -0.85
CA TYR A 51 1.09 5.84 -1.55
C TYR A 51 2.08 5.04 -0.72
N CYS A 52 2.79 4.10 -1.34
CA CYS A 52 3.77 3.25 -0.69
C CYS A 52 5.11 3.40 -1.41
N THR A 53 6.20 3.39 -0.64
CA THR A 53 7.55 3.27 -1.19
C THR A 53 8.36 2.29 -0.37
N GLY A 54 9.32 1.66 -1.03
CA GLY A 54 10.18 0.67 -0.45
C GLY A 54 11.29 0.31 -1.41
N TYR A 55 11.89 -0.85 -1.18
CA TYR A 55 12.90 -1.40 -2.05
C TYR A 55 12.63 -2.87 -2.34
N PHE A 56 13.21 -3.39 -3.41
CA PHE A 56 13.24 -4.80 -3.75
C PHE A 56 14.65 -5.23 -4.11
N TYR A 57 14.93 -6.54 -4.04
CA TYR A 57 16.19 -7.09 -4.51
C TYR A 57 16.10 -7.35 -6.02
N GLY A 58 16.92 -6.63 -6.79
CA GLY A 58 17.12 -6.88 -8.21
C GLY A 58 17.92 -8.17 -8.48
N ALA A 59 18.08 -8.51 -9.76
CA ALA A 59 18.79 -9.72 -10.18
C ALA A 59 20.29 -9.74 -9.80
N SER A 60 20.90 -8.59 -9.55
CA SER A 60 22.31 -8.41 -9.17
C SER A 60 22.56 -8.36 -7.66
N SER A 61 21.55 -8.57 -6.81
CA SER A 61 21.60 -8.36 -5.34
C SER A 61 21.62 -6.89 -4.89
N ASP A 62 21.42 -5.96 -5.81
CA ASP A 62 21.26 -4.53 -5.50
C ASP A 62 19.83 -4.23 -5.02
N HIS A 63 19.69 -3.15 -4.25
CA HIS A 63 18.39 -2.70 -3.75
C HIS A 63 17.88 -1.64 -4.71
N ASP A 64 16.74 -1.89 -5.34
CA ASP A 64 16.10 -0.95 -6.25
C ASP A 64 14.84 -0.39 -5.56
N MET A 65 14.55 0.88 -5.77
CA MET A 65 13.39 1.54 -5.16
C MET A 65 12.12 1.34 -5.97
N PHE A 66 10.99 1.38 -5.29
CA PHE A 66 9.69 1.53 -5.94
C PHE A 66 8.83 2.58 -5.27
N VAL A 67 7.89 3.13 -6.04
CA VAL A 67 6.75 3.92 -5.55
C VAL A 67 5.49 3.37 -6.17
N SER A 68 4.45 3.18 -5.35
CA SER A 68 3.13 2.75 -5.82
C SER A 68 2.01 3.57 -5.20
N LYS A 69 0.89 3.66 -5.90
CA LYS A 69 -0.35 4.25 -5.41
C LYS A 69 -1.49 3.26 -5.54
N HIS A 70 -2.29 3.19 -4.49
CA HIS A 70 -3.52 2.44 -4.42
C HIS A 70 -4.68 3.41 -4.21
N ASP A 71 -5.80 3.17 -4.87
CA ASP A 71 -7.03 3.94 -4.63
C ASP A 71 -7.62 3.64 -3.24
N ASN A 72 -8.66 4.37 -2.84
CA ASN A 72 -9.31 4.17 -1.54
C ASN A 72 -10.00 2.79 -1.39
N ASN A 73 -10.10 2.00 -2.47
CA ASN A 73 -10.59 0.63 -2.43
C ASN A 73 -9.45 -0.40 -2.40
N GLY A 74 -8.18 0.05 -2.39
CA GLY A 74 -6.99 -0.79 -2.41
C GLY A 74 -6.54 -1.23 -3.81
N ASN A 75 -7.16 -0.72 -4.89
CA ASN A 75 -6.75 -1.08 -6.26
C ASN A 75 -5.47 -0.35 -6.64
N LEU A 76 -4.55 -1.03 -7.31
CA LEU A 76 -3.34 -0.41 -7.85
C LEU A 76 -3.70 0.62 -8.94
N VAL A 77 -3.30 1.88 -8.72
CA VAL A 77 -3.47 3.00 -9.66
C VAL A 77 -2.21 3.20 -10.47
N PHE A 78 -1.04 3.21 -9.80
CA PHE A 78 0.25 3.23 -10.47
C PHE A 78 1.31 2.53 -9.64
N ASN A 79 2.36 2.11 -10.33
CA ASN A 79 3.58 1.61 -9.74
C ASN A 79 4.75 1.97 -10.65
N ASP A 80 5.84 2.45 -10.06
CA ASP A 80 7.06 2.83 -10.76
C ASP A 80 8.30 2.41 -9.95
N THR A 81 9.43 2.23 -10.64
CA THR A 81 10.70 1.80 -10.05
C THR A 81 11.82 2.75 -10.38
N TYR A 82 12.80 2.81 -9.49
CA TYR A 82 14.02 3.57 -9.70
C TYR A 82 15.24 2.70 -9.37
N ASP A 83 16.15 2.62 -10.34
CA ASP A 83 17.45 1.94 -10.28
C ASP A 83 18.49 2.92 -10.84
N SER A 84 19.44 3.31 -10.00
CA SER A 84 20.56 4.20 -10.35
C SER A 84 21.68 3.49 -11.12
N GLY A 85 21.62 2.16 -11.22
CA GLY A 85 22.59 1.27 -11.84
C GLY A 85 23.81 0.98 -10.98
N ILE A 86 23.90 1.55 -9.77
CA ILE A 86 25.02 1.36 -8.84
C ILE A 86 24.59 1.43 -7.37
N GLY A 87 24.89 0.37 -6.60
CA GLY A 87 24.72 0.37 -5.15
C GLY A 87 23.28 0.16 -4.70
N TYR A 88 22.93 0.69 -3.53
CA TYR A 88 21.61 0.50 -2.93
C TYR A 88 20.77 1.77 -3.04
N ASP A 89 19.66 1.68 -3.74
CA ASP A 89 18.61 2.68 -3.78
C ASP A 89 17.59 2.39 -2.68
N LEU A 90 17.44 3.33 -1.73
CA LEU A 90 16.56 3.20 -0.57
C LEU A 90 15.72 4.47 -0.36
N PRO A 91 14.39 4.37 -0.19
CA PRO A 91 13.60 5.54 0.15
C PRO A 91 13.88 5.97 1.57
N THR A 92 13.87 7.29 1.78
CA THR A 92 14.09 7.91 3.09
C THR A 92 12.81 8.44 3.73
N THR A 93 11.91 9.05 2.96
CA THR A 93 10.62 9.56 3.43
C THR A 93 9.70 9.94 2.27
N PHE A 94 8.41 10.12 2.57
CA PHE A 94 7.50 10.98 1.81
C PHE A 94 7.35 12.28 2.61
N ASP A 95 8.21 13.26 2.38
CA ASP A 95 8.09 14.60 2.96
C ASP A 95 7.16 15.52 2.14
#